data_AF-A0A956Y291-F1
#
_entry.id   AF-A0A956Y291-F1
#
_cell.length_a   1.000
_cell.length_b   1.000
_cell.length_c   1.000
_cell.angle_alpha   90.00
_cell.angle_beta   90.00
_cell.angle_gamma   90.00
#
_symmetry.space_group_name_H-M   'P 1'
#
loop_
_entity.id
_entity.type
_entity.pdbx_description
1 polymer ?
#
loop_
_entity_poly.entity_id
_entity_poly.type
_entity_poly.pdbx_seq_one_letter_code
_entity_poly.pdbx_strand_id
1 'polypeptide(L)'
;TFSERLARNQQIIMQQEAHLAQVADSAAGSYYVECLTDQLAQHAWTLFQQVEAKGGFAEAVKTGWVQSHINETRQLREKRIMKRQDVLIGVNLYANLDESVPSPQVKTSDVGITESNLKVANYSDAKKALSKGAHVPDVAVSLGLHLAATPRHGCHAAAYFESLRDNMAAYHHQTGQVPRIFLMNMGSPVSYKVRADFVRSFLEVGGFDVIDQGGFDTIGSAIKAVVDANVQAAVICSTDALYKEIVEPLARSLKHVQPDIRVILAGYPPDEVPDFETYGIDAFIHAQANIYAINQQLQEWLGVSS
;
A
#
# COMPACT_ATOMS: atom_id res chain seq x y z
N THR A 1 13.50 -15.51 -21.13
CA THR A 1 12.26 -14.78 -21.48
C THR A 1 12.58 -13.31 -21.74
N PHE A 2 11.60 -12.49 -22.15
CA PHE A 2 11.79 -11.05 -22.36
C PHE A 2 12.27 -10.32 -21.09
N SER A 3 11.65 -10.60 -19.94
CA SER A 3 12.00 -10.00 -18.64
C SER A 3 13.40 -10.40 -18.16
N GLU A 4 13.78 -11.67 -18.29
CA GLU A 4 15.12 -12.14 -17.95
C GLU A 4 16.21 -11.45 -18.78
N ARG A 5 15.94 -11.23 -20.09
CA ARG A 5 16.86 -10.50 -20.97
C ARG A 5 17.03 -9.05 -20.50
N LEU A 6 15.94 -8.39 -20.10
CA LEU A 6 15.99 -7.01 -19.60
C LEU A 6 16.81 -6.92 -18.31
N ALA A 7 16.54 -7.81 -17.34
CA ALA A 7 17.27 -7.85 -16.06
C ALA A 7 18.77 -8.08 -16.26
N ARG A 8 19.15 -9.01 -17.14
CA ARG A 8 20.56 -9.25 -17.48
C ARG A 8 21.19 -8.04 -18.19
N ASN A 9 20.49 -7.46 -19.16
CA ASN A 9 21.02 -6.35 -19.95
C ASN A 9 21.25 -5.09 -19.09
N GLN A 10 20.46 -4.85 -18.05
CA GLN A 10 20.71 -3.75 -17.12
C GLN A 10 22.13 -3.84 -16.52
N GLN A 11 22.57 -5.03 -16.10
CA GLN A 11 23.92 -5.25 -15.58
C GLN A 11 25.00 -5.04 -16.66
N ILE A 12 24.74 -5.52 -17.88
CA ILE A 12 25.66 -5.36 -19.02
C ILE A 12 25.86 -3.87 -19.34
N ILE A 13 24.78 -3.08 -19.41
CA ILE A 13 24.84 -1.64 -19.66
C ILE A 13 25.64 -0.94 -18.56
N MET A 14 25.37 -1.25 -17.29
CA MET A 14 26.14 -0.68 -16.17
C MET A 14 27.65 -1.00 -16.26
N GLN A 15 28.00 -2.20 -16.74
CA GLN A 15 29.39 -2.63 -16.86
C GLN A 15 30.10 -2.06 -18.09
N GLN A 16 29.45 -2.08 -19.26
CA GLN A 16 30.09 -1.85 -20.55
C GLN A 16 29.90 -0.42 -21.08
N GLU A 17 28.80 0.24 -20.70
CA GLU A 17 28.42 1.55 -21.26
C GLU A 17 28.41 2.67 -20.21
N ALA A 18 28.06 2.37 -18.95
CA ALA A 18 27.98 3.40 -17.91
C ALA A 18 29.35 3.81 -17.33
N HIS A 19 30.42 3.09 -17.67
CA HIS A 19 31.80 3.34 -17.22
C HIS A 19 31.99 3.47 -15.69
N LEU A 20 31.07 2.94 -14.89
CA LEU A 20 31.10 3.05 -13.42
C LEU A 20 32.29 2.31 -12.79
N ALA A 21 32.86 1.33 -13.49
CA ALA A 21 33.99 0.51 -13.00
C ALA A 21 35.38 1.09 -13.31
N GLN A 22 35.47 2.28 -13.93
CA GLN A 22 36.77 2.86 -14.33
C GLN A 22 37.58 3.40 -13.15
N VAL A 23 36.92 3.77 -12.05
CA VAL A 23 37.55 4.30 -10.84
C VAL A 23 37.04 3.48 -9.65
N ALA A 24 37.96 3.03 -8.80
CA ALA A 24 37.59 2.36 -7.55
C ALA A 24 36.96 3.38 -6.60
N ASP A 25 35.78 3.03 -6.06
CA ASP A 25 35.01 3.84 -5.10
C ASP A 25 34.89 5.32 -5.48
N SER A 26 34.17 5.59 -6.59
CA SER A 26 33.99 6.96 -7.10
C SER A 26 33.32 7.93 -6.12
N ALA A 27 32.72 7.43 -5.04
CA ALA A 27 32.08 8.25 -4.01
C ALA A 27 33.05 8.68 -2.89
N ALA A 28 34.26 8.10 -2.83
CA ALA A 28 35.25 8.41 -1.81
C ALA A 28 35.58 9.91 -1.75
N GLY A 29 35.60 10.47 -0.54
CA GLY A 29 35.82 11.89 -0.30
C GLY A 29 34.58 12.78 -0.52
N SER A 30 33.45 12.23 -0.96
CA SER A 30 32.17 12.95 -0.92
C SER A 30 31.76 13.17 0.53
N TYR A 31 31.81 14.42 0.98
CA TYR A 31 31.46 14.79 2.37
C TYR A 31 30.12 14.16 2.82
N TYR A 32 29.12 14.15 1.94
CA TYR A 32 27.81 13.57 2.23
C TYR A 32 27.85 12.05 2.42
N VAL A 33 28.49 11.32 1.49
CA VAL A 33 28.53 9.85 1.54
C VAL A 33 29.42 9.37 2.69
N GLU A 34 30.54 10.02 2.92
CA GLU A 34 31.45 9.72 4.04
C GLU A 34 30.73 9.93 5.38
N CYS A 35 30.04 11.06 5.54
CA CYS A 35 29.30 11.35 6.77
C CYS A 35 28.16 10.35 7.02
N LEU A 36 27.41 9.98 5.97
CA LEU A 36 26.38 8.95 6.09
C LEU A 36 26.95 7.56 6.38
N THR A 37 28.10 7.23 5.81
CA THR A 37 28.79 5.95 6.04
C THR A 37 29.21 5.84 7.50
N ASP A 38 29.80 6.89 8.07
CA ASP A 38 30.16 6.94 9.48
C ASP A 38 28.93 6.83 10.39
N GLN A 39 27.86 7.58 10.11
CA GLN A 39 26.61 7.48 10.88
C GLN A 39 26.01 6.07 10.84
N LEU A 40 25.95 5.45 9.65
CA LEU A 40 25.44 4.08 9.49
C LEU A 40 26.29 3.09 10.28
N ALA A 41 27.61 3.21 10.23
CA ALA A 41 28.53 2.36 10.97
C ALA A 41 28.35 2.51 12.49
N GLN A 42 28.23 3.74 13.00
CA GLN A 42 28.01 4.00 14.43
C GLN A 42 26.68 3.41 14.93
N HIS A 43 25.60 3.58 14.17
CA HIS A 43 24.30 3.01 14.52
C HIS A 43 24.29 1.49 14.45
N ALA A 44 24.90 0.89 13.42
CA ALA A 44 25.03 -0.55 13.30
C ALA A 44 25.90 -1.15 14.42
N TRP A 45 26.99 -0.47 14.79
CA TRP A 45 27.86 -0.87 15.88
C TRP A 45 27.15 -0.85 17.22
N THR A 46 26.34 0.17 17.47
CA THR A 46 25.51 0.26 18.67
C THR A 46 24.52 -0.92 18.76
N LEU A 47 23.83 -1.24 17.66
CA LEU A 47 22.93 -2.40 17.60
C LEU A 47 23.69 -3.72 17.80
N PHE A 48 24.89 -3.85 17.23
CA PHE A 48 25.75 -5.01 17.42
C PHE A 48 26.12 -5.22 18.90
N GLN A 49 26.55 -4.16 19.60
CA GLN A 49 26.87 -4.22 21.02
C GLN A 49 25.65 -4.63 21.88
N GLN A 50 24.44 -4.18 21.53
CA GLN A 50 23.21 -4.59 22.22
C GLN A 50 22.91 -6.08 22.02
N VAL A 51 23.20 -6.64 20.84
CA VAL A 51 23.07 -8.07 20.56
C VAL A 51 24.09 -8.88 21.35
N GLU A 52 25.36 -8.45 21.39
CA GLU A 52 26.40 -9.13 22.15
C GLU A 52 26.10 -9.15 23.65
N ALA A 53 25.59 -8.04 24.21
CA ALA A 53 25.16 -7.97 25.61
C ALA A 53 24.02 -8.94 25.96
N LYS A 54 23.29 -9.45 24.97
CA LYS A 54 22.21 -10.45 25.13
C LYS A 54 22.68 -11.90 24.96
N GLY A 55 23.99 -12.13 24.87
CA GLY A 55 24.56 -13.46 24.65
C GLY A 55 24.73 -13.82 23.17
N GLY A 56 24.76 -12.82 22.29
CA GLY A 56 24.99 -12.97 20.86
C GLY A 56 23.71 -13.18 20.04
N PHE A 57 23.88 -13.25 18.72
CA PHE A 57 22.75 -13.23 17.77
C PHE A 57 21.78 -14.41 17.93
N ALA A 58 22.28 -15.63 18.14
CA ALA A 58 21.45 -16.82 18.26
C ALA A 58 20.49 -16.74 19.46
N GLU A 59 20.97 -16.25 20.61
CA GLU A 59 20.14 -16.04 21.80
C GLU A 59 19.18 -14.85 21.62
N ALA A 60 19.63 -13.77 20.98
CA ALA A 60 18.76 -12.63 20.63
C ALA A 60 17.59 -13.03 19.70
N VAL A 61 17.80 -14.01 18.81
CA VAL A 61 16.73 -14.58 17.97
C VAL A 61 15.79 -15.47 18.79
N LYS A 62 16.31 -16.36 19.65
CA LYS A 62 15.49 -17.24 20.50
C LYS A 62 14.60 -16.47 21.46
N THR A 63 15.11 -15.36 22.00
CA THR A 63 14.35 -14.45 22.87
C THR A 63 13.32 -13.60 22.11
N GLY A 64 13.31 -13.64 20.77
CA GLY A 64 12.41 -12.86 19.92
C GLY A 64 12.77 -11.39 19.78
N TRP A 65 13.91 -10.95 20.33
CA TRP A 65 14.33 -9.54 20.33
C TRP A 65 14.52 -9.01 18.91
N VAL A 66 15.19 -9.78 18.05
CA VAL A 66 15.43 -9.40 16.64
C VAL A 66 14.12 -9.23 15.88
N GLN A 67 13.18 -10.17 16.06
CA GLN A 67 11.87 -10.14 15.43
C GLN A 67 11.06 -8.92 15.87
N SER A 68 11.12 -8.56 17.16
CA SER A 68 10.46 -7.36 17.66
C SER A 68 10.94 -6.09 16.97
N HIS A 69 12.26 -5.92 16.79
CA HIS A 69 12.84 -4.72 16.17
C HIS A 69 12.49 -4.62 14.67
N ILE A 70 12.53 -5.75 13.97
CA ILE A 70 12.10 -5.81 12.56
C ILE A 70 10.59 -5.50 12.45
N ASN A 71 9.77 -6.00 13.37
CA ASN A 71 8.34 -5.76 13.38
C ASN A 71 7.99 -4.30 13.64
N GLU A 72 8.70 -3.64 14.56
CA GLU A 72 8.53 -2.21 14.82
C GLU A 72 8.84 -1.39 13.56
N THR A 73 10.00 -1.64 12.93
CA THR A 73 10.39 -0.96 11.68
C THR A 73 9.36 -1.19 10.58
N ARG A 74 8.87 -2.43 10.45
CA ARG A 74 7.84 -2.80 9.48
C ARG A 74 6.52 -2.06 9.74
N GLN A 75 6.02 -2.03 10.97
CA GLN A 75 4.80 -1.32 11.33
C GLN A 75 4.90 0.18 11.05
N LEU A 76 6.06 0.78 11.32
CA LEU A 76 6.32 2.18 10.99
C LEU A 76 6.27 2.42 9.48
N ARG A 77 6.95 1.58 8.68
CA ARG A 77 6.91 1.67 7.22
C ARG A 77 5.51 1.45 6.66
N GLU A 78 4.78 0.45 7.15
CA GLU A 78 3.38 0.20 6.77
C GLU A 78 2.54 1.46 7.02
N LYS A 79 2.60 2.06 8.22
CA LYS A 79 1.88 3.31 8.52
C LYS A 79 2.27 4.47 7.59
N ARG A 80 3.55 4.60 7.23
CA ARG A 80 4.04 5.65 6.31
C ARG A 80 3.52 5.44 4.89
N ILE A 81 3.57 4.21 4.38
CA ILE A 81 3.04 3.82 3.06
C ILE A 81 1.53 4.10 3.00
N MET A 82 0.79 3.73 4.05
CA MET A 82 -0.65 3.97 4.16
C MET A 82 -1.03 5.45 4.23
N LYS A 83 -0.13 6.33 4.68
CA LYS A 83 -0.35 7.79 4.74
C LYS A 83 0.30 8.55 3.57
N ARG A 84 0.74 7.84 2.50
CA ARG A 84 1.49 8.41 1.37
C ARG A 84 2.76 9.18 1.77
N GLN A 85 3.33 8.90 2.94
CA GLN A 85 4.63 9.47 3.34
C GLN A 85 5.76 8.76 2.61
N ASP A 86 5.61 7.45 2.39
CA ASP A 86 6.46 6.67 1.49
C ASP A 86 5.63 6.38 0.22
N VAL A 87 6.07 6.94 -0.90
CA VAL A 87 5.34 6.93 -2.17
C VAL A 87 5.74 5.71 -3.01
N LEU A 88 4.75 4.98 -3.48
CA LEU A 88 4.85 3.88 -4.43
C LEU A 88 4.14 4.31 -5.73
N ILE A 89 4.92 4.76 -6.71
CA ILE A 89 4.41 5.24 -8.00
C ILE A 89 3.67 4.12 -8.73
N GLY A 90 2.50 4.42 -9.29
CA GLY A 90 1.61 3.44 -9.92
C GLY A 90 0.79 2.62 -8.91
N VAL A 91 1.09 2.73 -7.62
CA VAL A 91 0.43 1.96 -6.55
C VAL A 91 -0.44 2.86 -5.68
N ASN A 92 0.18 3.64 -4.79
CA ASN A 92 -0.51 4.53 -3.85
C ASN A 92 -0.53 5.99 -4.33
N LEU A 93 0.17 6.30 -5.43
CA LEU A 93 0.15 7.59 -6.12
C LEU A 93 0.19 7.36 -7.62
N TYR A 94 -0.65 8.10 -8.37
CA TYR A 94 -0.79 7.96 -9.83
C TYR A 94 -1.08 6.52 -10.27
N ALA A 95 -2.06 5.88 -9.63
CA ALA A 95 -2.52 4.55 -10.03
C ALA A 95 -3.21 4.62 -11.39
N ASN A 96 -2.89 3.68 -12.28
CA ASN A 96 -3.53 3.57 -13.59
C ASN A 96 -4.51 2.39 -13.57
N LEU A 97 -5.81 2.67 -13.69
CA LEU A 97 -6.86 1.64 -13.67
C LEU A 97 -6.96 0.87 -15.00
N ASP A 98 -6.51 1.47 -16.10
CA ASP A 98 -6.57 0.88 -17.44
C ASP A 98 -5.32 0.04 -17.76
N GLU A 99 -4.41 -0.14 -16.79
CA GLU A 99 -3.18 -0.87 -17.01
C GLU A 99 -3.44 -2.38 -17.16
N SER A 100 -3.08 -2.93 -18.32
CA SER A 100 -3.08 -4.37 -18.56
C SER A 100 -1.71 -4.98 -18.25
N VAL A 101 -1.58 -5.64 -17.11
CA VAL A 101 -0.34 -6.33 -16.72
C VAL A 101 -0.33 -7.76 -17.27
N PRO A 102 0.69 -8.18 -18.04
CA PRO A 102 0.80 -9.56 -18.49
C PRO A 102 1.04 -10.50 -17.30
N SER A 103 0.20 -11.54 -17.15
CA SER A 103 0.32 -12.49 -16.05
C SER A 103 1.64 -13.29 -16.15
N PRO A 104 2.46 -13.32 -15.09
CA PRO A 104 3.67 -14.14 -15.08
C PRO A 104 3.28 -15.62 -15.14
N GLN A 105 3.93 -16.38 -16.03
CA GLN A 105 3.77 -17.83 -16.07
C GLN A 105 4.54 -18.46 -14.90
N VAL A 106 3.88 -18.63 -13.75
CA VAL A 106 4.44 -19.35 -12.61
C VAL A 106 4.24 -20.85 -12.83
N LYS A 107 5.34 -21.59 -12.97
CA LYS A 107 5.29 -23.06 -12.90
C LYS A 107 5.20 -23.46 -11.42
N THR A 108 3.99 -23.63 -10.91
CA THR A 108 3.78 -24.23 -9.60
C THR A 108 3.92 -25.74 -9.74
N SER A 109 4.95 -26.31 -9.14
CA SER A 109 5.01 -27.75 -8.89
C SER A 109 4.38 -28.00 -7.51
N ASP A 110 3.26 -28.71 -7.47
CA ASP A 110 2.67 -29.17 -6.22
C ASP A 110 3.64 -30.16 -5.56
N VAL A 111 4.34 -29.70 -4.53
CA VAL A 111 5.17 -30.58 -3.71
C VAL A 111 4.26 -31.19 -2.66
N GLY A 112 3.78 -32.41 -2.94
CA GLY A 112 3.06 -33.22 -1.97
C GLY A 112 3.93 -33.47 -0.74
N ILE A 113 3.35 -33.27 0.44
CA ILE A 113 3.97 -33.61 1.73
C ILE A 113 3.87 -35.14 1.83
N THR A 114 5.01 -35.82 1.75
CA THR A 114 5.06 -37.27 1.94
C THR A 114 5.62 -37.54 3.33
N GLU A 115 4.78 -37.95 4.28
CA GLU A 115 5.25 -38.40 5.59
C GLU A 115 6.16 -39.62 5.41
N SER A 116 7.46 -39.41 5.59
CA SER A 116 8.45 -40.47 5.49
C SER A 116 9.15 -40.63 6.84
N ASN A 117 9.10 -41.84 7.39
CA ASN A 117 9.80 -42.25 8.62
C ASN A 117 11.33 -42.30 8.39
N LEU A 118 11.94 -41.17 8.07
CA LEU A 118 13.37 -41.04 7.84
C LEU A 118 14.12 -40.89 9.17
N LYS A 119 15.19 -41.66 9.34
CA LYS A 119 16.16 -41.51 10.43
C LYS A 119 17.46 -40.94 9.88
N VAL A 120 17.71 -39.67 10.12
CA VAL A 120 18.89 -38.94 9.68
C VAL A 120 19.60 -38.37 10.89
N ALA A 121 20.84 -38.79 11.15
CA ALA A 121 21.60 -38.36 12.33
C ALA A 121 22.73 -37.38 12.02
N ASN A 122 23.21 -37.33 10.77
CA ASN A 122 24.35 -36.51 10.38
C ASN A 122 24.25 -36.06 8.90
N TYR A 123 25.15 -35.17 8.49
CA TYR A 123 25.24 -34.65 7.12
C TYR A 123 25.33 -35.75 6.05
N SER A 124 26.09 -36.82 6.31
CA SER A 124 26.28 -37.90 5.33
C SER A 124 24.99 -38.68 5.08
N ASP A 125 24.20 -38.88 6.13
CA ASP A 125 22.89 -39.54 6.04
C ASP A 125 21.85 -38.62 5.39
N ALA A 126 21.91 -37.31 5.66
CA ALA A 126 21.08 -36.31 5.00
C ALA A 126 21.34 -36.29 3.48
N LYS A 127 22.60 -36.32 3.06
CA LYS A 127 22.99 -36.39 1.64
C LYS A 127 22.49 -37.68 0.98
N LYS A 128 22.59 -38.82 1.65
CA LYS A 128 22.06 -40.10 1.16
C LYS A 128 20.54 -40.09 1.06
N ALA A 129 19.85 -39.49 2.03
CA ALA A 129 18.40 -39.35 2.03
C ALA A 129 17.92 -38.49 0.86
N LEU A 130 18.49 -37.29 0.69
CA LEU A 130 18.14 -36.37 -0.39
C LEU A 130 18.43 -36.96 -1.78
N SER A 131 19.57 -37.64 -1.94
CA SER A 131 19.89 -38.31 -3.21
C SER A 131 18.97 -39.49 -3.54
N LYS A 132 18.29 -40.06 -2.54
CA LYS A 132 17.24 -41.07 -2.72
C LYS A 132 15.84 -40.47 -2.91
N GLY A 133 15.72 -39.14 -2.98
CA GLY A 133 14.46 -38.45 -3.19
C GLY A 133 13.70 -38.08 -1.91
N ALA A 134 14.33 -38.10 -0.73
CA ALA A 134 13.71 -37.56 0.48
C ALA A 134 13.47 -36.04 0.34
N HIS A 135 12.38 -35.54 0.92
CA HIS A 135 12.11 -34.11 0.91
C HIS A 135 12.93 -33.39 1.98
N VAL A 136 13.34 -32.14 1.69
CA VAL A 136 14.13 -31.30 2.61
C VAL A 136 13.43 -31.10 3.97
N PRO A 137 12.11 -30.86 4.05
CA PRO A 137 11.42 -30.74 5.35
C PRO A 137 11.53 -31.99 6.22
N ASP A 138 11.39 -33.18 5.64
CA ASP A 138 11.46 -34.45 6.40
C ASP A 138 12.86 -34.67 6.99
N VAL A 139 13.89 -34.35 6.21
CA VAL A 139 15.29 -34.42 6.65
C VAL A 139 15.56 -33.41 7.77
N ALA A 140 15.01 -32.20 7.69
CA ALA A 140 15.16 -31.18 8.72
C ALA A 140 14.49 -31.59 10.04
N VAL A 141 13.27 -32.13 9.98
CA VAL A 141 12.55 -32.65 11.15
C VAL A 141 13.32 -33.82 11.78
N SER A 142 13.83 -34.75 10.97
CA SER A 142 14.60 -35.91 11.44
C SER A 142 15.91 -35.51 12.16
N LEU A 143 16.55 -34.42 11.72
CA LEU A 143 17.72 -33.83 12.37
C LEU A 143 17.40 -33.05 13.66
N GLY A 144 16.13 -32.93 14.05
CA GLY A 144 15.70 -32.12 15.19
C GLY A 144 15.86 -30.61 14.96
N LEU A 145 15.90 -30.17 13.70
CA LEU A 145 15.96 -28.75 13.37
C LEU A 145 14.58 -28.12 13.56
N HIS A 146 14.42 -27.40 14.66
CA HIS A 146 13.22 -26.63 14.94
C HIS A 146 13.46 -25.14 14.65
N LEU A 147 12.42 -24.44 14.21
CA LEU A 147 12.47 -23.00 14.05
C LEU A 147 12.63 -22.35 15.43
N ALA A 148 13.77 -21.68 15.64
CA ALA A 148 14.06 -20.98 16.89
C ALA A 148 13.18 -19.73 17.11
N ALA A 149 12.56 -19.22 16.05
CA ALA A 149 11.61 -18.12 16.08
C ALA A 149 10.67 -18.25 14.88
N THR A 150 9.43 -17.75 15.02
CA THR A 150 8.47 -17.72 13.91
C THR A 150 8.97 -16.78 12.81
N PRO A 151 9.31 -17.28 11.61
CA PRO A 151 9.72 -16.43 10.51
C PRO A 151 8.54 -15.58 10.07
N ARG A 152 8.78 -14.29 9.86
CA ARG A 152 7.77 -13.41 9.29
C ARG A 152 7.94 -13.40 7.77
N HIS A 153 6.88 -13.80 7.06
CA HIS A 153 6.87 -13.76 5.61
C HIS A 153 7.05 -12.31 5.13
N GLY A 154 7.92 -12.14 4.11
CA GLY A 154 8.06 -10.87 3.42
C GLY A 154 6.71 -10.46 2.86
N CYS A 155 6.29 -9.22 3.12
CA CYS A 155 5.12 -8.64 2.47
C CYS A 155 5.59 -7.72 1.35
N HIS A 156 4.95 -7.83 0.20
CA HIS A 156 5.06 -6.81 -0.82
C HIS A 156 4.32 -5.55 -0.33
N ALA A 157 4.99 -4.40 -0.31
CA ALA A 157 4.41 -3.16 0.21
C ALA A 157 3.14 -2.74 -0.54
N ALA A 158 3.06 -3.05 -1.84
CA ALA A 158 1.90 -2.75 -2.65
C ALA A 158 0.73 -3.73 -2.46
N ALA A 159 0.94 -4.89 -1.82
CA ALA A 159 -0.08 -5.93 -1.65
C ALA A 159 -1.37 -5.42 -1.02
N TYR A 160 -1.27 -4.44 -0.12
CA TYR A 160 -2.44 -3.81 0.50
C TYR A 160 -3.30 -3.04 -0.50
N PHE A 161 -2.69 -2.35 -1.47
CA PHE A 161 -3.44 -1.60 -2.49
C PHE A 161 -3.85 -2.51 -3.64
N GLU A 162 -3.04 -3.52 -3.96
CA GLU A 162 -3.40 -4.59 -4.88
C GLU A 162 -4.68 -5.29 -4.40
N SER A 163 -4.80 -5.62 -3.11
CA SER A 163 -6.02 -6.26 -2.59
C SER A 163 -7.28 -5.38 -2.76
N LEU A 164 -7.16 -4.05 -2.63
CA LEU A 164 -8.30 -3.16 -2.89
C LEU A 164 -8.75 -3.26 -4.36
N ARG A 165 -7.80 -3.32 -5.30
CA ARG A 165 -8.12 -3.45 -6.73
C ARG A 165 -8.63 -4.83 -7.08
N ASP A 166 -8.11 -5.87 -6.43
CA ASP A 166 -8.60 -7.24 -6.60
C ASP A 166 -10.06 -7.36 -6.15
N ASN A 167 -10.42 -6.75 -5.02
CA ASN A 167 -11.81 -6.67 -4.56
C ASN A 167 -12.69 -5.96 -5.59
N MET A 168 -12.20 -4.86 -6.16
CA MET A 168 -12.91 -4.10 -7.18
C MET A 168 -13.09 -4.89 -8.48
N ALA A 169 -12.05 -5.61 -8.92
CA ALA A 169 -12.11 -6.47 -10.09
C ALA A 169 -13.10 -7.64 -9.88
N ALA A 170 -13.11 -8.23 -8.70
CA ALA A 170 -14.07 -9.27 -8.31
C ALA A 170 -15.51 -8.74 -8.31
N TYR A 171 -15.74 -7.54 -7.76
CA TYR A 171 -17.05 -6.88 -7.79
C TYR A 171 -17.50 -6.60 -9.22
N HIS A 172 -16.63 -6.03 -10.06
CA HIS A 172 -16.93 -5.76 -11.48
C HIS A 172 -17.27 -7.05 -12.23
N HIS A 173 -16.57 -8.16 -11.95
CA HIS A 173 -16.90 -9.46 -12.54
C HIS A 173 -18.29 -9.98 -12.14
N GLN A 174 -18.76 -9.66 -10.92
CA GLN A 174 -20.07 -10.10 -10.42
C GLN A 174 -21.23 -9.20 -10.88
N THR A 175 -21.05 -7.88 -10.88
CA THR A 175 -22.12 -6.90 -11.10
C THR A 175 -22.10 -6.27 -12.49
N GLY A 176 -20.96 -6.35 -13.20
CA GLY A 176 -20.72 -5.67 -14.47
C GLY A 176 -20.49 -4.16 -14.32
N GLN A 177 -20.35 -3.65 -13.10
CA GLN A 177 -20.14 -2.23 -12.81
C GLN A 177 -19.04 -2.05 -11.76
N VAL A 178 -18.37 -0.90 -11.79
CA VAL A 178 -17.53 -0.43 -10.68
C VAL A 178 -18.29 0.69 -9.94
N PRO A 179 -18.23 0.77 -8.61
CA PRO A 179 -18.83 1.88 -7.88
C PRO A 179 -18.22 3.21 -8.34
N ARG A 180 -19.11 4.16 -8.63
CA ARG A 180 -18.76 5.49 -9.10
C ARG A 180 -18.89 6.51 -7.97
N ILE A 181 -17.91 7.40 -7.85
CA ILE A 181 -17.89 8.47 -6.86
C ILE A 181 -17.89 9.81 -7.57
N PHE A 182 -18.79 10.72 -7.19
CA PHE A 182 -18.95 12.02 -7.84
C PHE A 182 -18.18 13.14 -7.13
N LEU A 183 -17.42 13.96 -7.86
CA LEU A 183 -16.77 15.15 -7.32
C LEU A 183 -17.66 16.39 -7.46
N MET A 184 -18.11 16.90 -6.32
CA MET A 184 -18.86 18.15 -6.21
C MET A 184 -17.89 19.32 -6.01
N ASN A 185 -17.33 19.79 -7.12
CA ASN A 185 -16.38 20.89 -7.14
C ASN A 185 -17.11 22.23 -6.98
N MET A 186 -16.96 22.89 -5.83
CA MET A 186 -17.62 24.17 -5.54
C MET A 186 -16.62 25.33 -5.65
N GLY A 187 -17.09 26.44 -6.20
CA GLY A 187 -16.27 27.64 -6.40
C GLY A 187 -15.48 27.61 -7.73
N SER A 188 -14.47 28.48 -7.84
CA SER A 188 -13.72 28.62 -9.09
C SER A 188 -12.72 27.47 -9.31
N PRO A 189 -12.33 27.16 -10.57
CA PRO A 189 -11.33 26.13 -10.88
C PRO A 189 -10.01 26.29 -10.13
N VAL A 190 -9.56 27.53 -9.90
CA VAL A 190 -8.34 27.81 -9.14
C VAL A 190 -8.46 27.33 -7.69
N SER A 191 -9.66 27.37 -7.13
CA SER A 191 -9.94 27.04 -5.73
C SER A 191 -10.08 25.54 -5.50
N TYR A 192 -10.77 24.81 -6.39
CA TYR A 192 -11.06 23.38 -6.16
C TYR A 192 -10.08 22.43 -6.86
N LYS A 193 -9.42 22.82 -7.96
CA LYS A 193 -8.74 21.86 -8.86
C LYS A 193 -7.66 21.04 -8.17
N VAL A 194 -6.84 21.66 -7.31
CA VAL A 194 -5.78 20.93 -6.58
C VAL A 194 -6.37 19.86 -5.66
N ARG A 195 -7.49 20.14 -4.99
CA ARG A 195 -8.17 19.18 -4.13
C ARG A 195 -8.90 18.11 -4.93
N ALA A 196 -9.55 18.48 -6.03
CA ALA A 196 -10.19 17.55 -6.94
C ALA A 196 -9.19 16.53 -7.51
N ASP A 197 -8.03 17.01 -8.00
CA ASP A 197 -6.96 16.15 -8.52
C ASP A 197 -6.37 15.25 -7.41
N PHE A 198 -6.21 15.77 -6.18
CA PHE A 198 -5.77 14.98 -5.03
C PHE A 198 -6.77 13.88 -4.65
N VAL A 199 -8.06 14.20 -4.56
CA VAL A 199 -9.14 13.25 -4.25
C VAL A 199 -9.26 12.20 -5.34
N ARG A 200 -9.21 12.61 -6.61
CA ARG A 200 -9.25 11.68 -7.74
C ARG A 200 -8.13 10.66 -7.62
N SER A 201 -6.89 11.12 -7.49
CA SER A 201 -5.75 10.23 -7.30
C SER A 201 -5.86 9.40 -6.02
N PHE A 202 -6.53 9.89 -4.97
CA PHE A 202 -6.78 9.14 -3.73
C PHE A 202 -7.75 7.97 -3.93
N LEU A 203 -8.82 8.18 -4.70
CA LEU A 203 -9.87 7.20 -4.95
C LEU A 203 -9.47 6.18 -6.03
N GLU A 204 -8.71 6.60 -7.04
CA GLU A 204 -8.15 5.70 -8.07
C GLU A 204 -7.27 4.61 -7.47
N VAL A 205 -6.59 4.87 -6.35
CA VAL A 205 -5.84 3.82 -5.62
C VAL A 205 -6.75 2.68 -5.14
N GLY A 206 -8.00 3.02 -4.75
CA GLY A 206 -9.02 2.06 -4.34
C GLY A 206 -9.79 1.40 -5.49
N GLY A 207 -9.48 1.75 -6.74
CA GLY A 207 -10.17 1.19 -7.91
C GLY A 207 -11.49 1.88 -8.28
N PHE A 208 -11.83 3.01 -7.66
CA PHE A 208 -13.08 3.71 -7.95
C PHE A 208 -13.06 4.45 -9.30
N ASP A 209 -14.20 4.45 -9.99
CA ASP A 209 -14.42 5.36 -11.11
C ASP A 209 -14.90 6.72 -10.58
N VAL A 210 -14.15 7.78 -10.91
CA VAL A 210 -14.35 9.11 -10.33
C VAL A 210 -14.96 10.03 -11.39
N ILE A 211 -16.22 10.43 -11.16
CA ILE A 211 -16.94 11.35 -12.03
C ILE A 211 -16.59 12.79 -11.66
N ASP A 212 -16.05 13.54 -12.62
CA ASP A 212 -15.75 14.95 -12.48
C ASP A 212 -16.30 15.73 -13.68
N GLN A 213 -17.32 16.55 -13.43
CA GLN A 213 -18.00 17.36 -14.45
C GLN A 213 -17.56 18.84 -14.42
N GLY A 214 -16.48 19.16 -13.69
CA GLY A 214 -16.05 20.55 -13.48
C GLY A 214 -16.76 21.21 -12.30
N GLY A 215 -16.69 22.54 -12.24
CA GLY A 215 -17.15 23.35 -11.11
C GLY A 215 -18.63 23.72 -11.17
N PHE A 216 -19.25 23.86 -10.00
CA PHE A 216 -20.64 24.27 -9.84
C PHE A 216 -20.74 25.64 -9.17
N ASP A 217 -21.51 26.53 -9.79
CA ASP A 217 -21.77 27.88 -9.26
C ASP A 217 -22.83 27.89 -8.15
N THR A 218 -23.72 26.89 -8.14
CA THR A 218 -24.83 26.81 -7.18
C THR A 218 -24.93 25.43 -6.54
N ILE A 219 -25.42 25.40 -5.29
CA ILE A 219 -25.69 24.17 -4.55
C ILE A 219 -26.73 23.31 -5.29
N GLY A 220 -27.78 23.94 -5.83
CA GLY A 220 -28.84 23.24 -6.57
C GLY A 220 -28.33 22.54 -7.83
N SER A 221 -27.42 23.17 -8.60
CA SER A 221 -26.82 22.54 -9.78
C SER A 221 -25.93 21.35 -9.42
N ALA A 222 -25.17 21.45 -8.32
CA ALA A 222 -24.32 20.35 -7.86
C ALA A 222 -25.14 19.14 -7.42
N ILE A 223 -26.20 19.35 -6.62
CA ILE A 223 -27.09 18.28 -6.15
C ILE A 223 -27.79 17.62 -7.34
N LYS A 224 -28.31 18.41 -8.28
CA LYS A 224 -28.95 17.87 -9.48
C LYS A 224 -27.99 16.97 -10.26
N ALA A 225 -26.74 17.40 -10.45
CA ALA A 225 -25.74 16.60 -11.16
C ALA A 225 -25.42 15.27 -10.46
N VAL A 226 -25.36 15.25 -9.12
CA VAL A 226 -25.18 14.02 -8.34
C VAL A 226 -26.36 13.06 -8.49
N VAL A 227 -27.59 13.58 -8.43
CA VAL A 227 -28.82 12.80 -8.60
C VAL A 227 -28.89 12.23 -10.03
N ASP A 228 -28.61 13.05 -11.04
CA ASP A 228 -28.59 12.64 -12.45
C ASP A 228 -27.51 11.56 -12.71
N ALA A 229 -26.38 11.62 -11.99
CA ALA A 229 -25.31 10.61 -12.08
C ALA A 229 -25.67 9.27 -11.41
N ASN A 230 -26.66 9.25 -10.51
CA ASN A 230 -27.11 8.08 -9.74
C ASN A 230 -25.96 7.33 -9.06
N VAL A 231 -25.18 8.06 -8.25
CA VAL A 231 -24.04 7.53 -7.49
C VAL A 231 -24.42 7.27 -6.03
N GLN A 232 -23.71 6.35 -5.38
CA GLN A 232 -23.91 6.04 -3.95
C GLN A 232 -22.96 6.83 -3.05
N ALA A 233 -21.98 7.54 -3.60
CA ALA A 233 -21.08 8.41 -2.86
C ALA A 233 -20.72 9.68 -3.64
N ALA A 234 -20.55 10.79 -2.93
CA ALA A 234 -20.12 12.06 -3.47
C ALA A 234 -19.09 12.74 -2.56
N VAL A 235 -18.14 13.47 -3.15
CA VAL A 235 -17.09 14.19 -2.43
C VAL A 235 -17.24 15.69 -2.65
N ILE A 236 -17.31 16.47 -1.57
CA ILE A 236 -17.34 17.93 -1.61
C ILE A 236 -15.91 18.46 -1.71
N CYS A 237 -15.60 19.13 -2.83
CA CYS A 237 -14.30 19.72 -3.12
C CYS A 237 -14.42 21.25 -3.19
N SER A 238 -13.81 21.98 -2.26
CA SER A 238 -13.77 23.45 -2.23
C SER A 238 -12.60 23.90 -1.36
N THR A 239 -12.48 25.19 -1.03
CA THR A 239 -11.49 25.72 -0.09
C THR A 239 -12.00 25.75 1.36
N ASP A 240 -11.07 25.76 2.32
CA ASP A 240 -11.44 25.78 3.75
C ASP A 240 -12.27 27.01 4.13
N ALA A 241 -11.99 28.15 3.49
CA ALA A 241 -12.73 29.38 3.70
C ALA A 241 -14.22 29.26 3.35
N LEU A 242 -14.57 28.43 2.36
CA LEU A 242 -15.95 28.28 1.90
C LEU A 242 -16.71 27.17 2.63
N TYR A 243 -16.03 26.28 3.36
CA TYR A 243 -16.68 25.11 3.96
C TYR A 243 -17.78 25.45 4.95
N LYS A 244 -17.60 26.50 5.75
CA LYS A 244 -18.62 26.97 6.71
C LYS A 244 -19.94 27.36 6.05
N GLU A 245 -19.88 27.83 4.82
CA GLU A 245 -21.05 28.31 4.08
C GLU A 245 -21.69 27.20 3.24
N ILE A 246 -20.89 26.29 2.69
CA ILE A 246 -21.37 25.33 1.69
C ILE A 246 -21.62 23.93 2.25
N VAL A 247 -20.91 23.48 3.29
CA VAL A 247 -20.93 22.06 3.72
C VAL A 247 -22.29 21.69 4.30
N GLU A 248 -22.84 22.48 5.23
CA GLU A 248 -24.15 22.22 5.81
C GLU A 248 -25.26 22.15 4.74
N PRO A 249 -25.47 23.18 3.89
CA PRO A 249 -26.57 23.14 2.93
C PRO A 249 -26.36 22.06 1.86
N LEU A 250 -25.13 21.74 1.45
CA LEU A 250 -24.87 20.65 0.52
C LEU A 250 -25.19 19.29 1.14
N ALA A 251 -24.61 18.99 2.31
CA ALA A 251 -24.74 17.68 2.94
C ALA A 251 -26.20 17.38 3.31
N ARG A 252 -26.89 18.34 3.97
CA ARG A 252 -28.28 18.16 4.37
C ARG A 252 -29.23 18.03 3.18
N SER A 253 -29.06 18.86 2.16
CA SER A 253 -29.93 18.79 0.97
C SER A 253 -29.70 17.49 0.19
N LEU A 254 -28.45 17.04 0.09
CA LEU A 254 -28.10 15.80 -0.59
C LEU A 254 -28.66 14.58 0.15
N LYS A 255 -28.51 14.52 1.48
CA LYS A 255 -29.12 13.48 2.32
C LYS A 255 -30.65 13.53 2.32
N HIS A 256 -31.26 14.70 2.13
CA HIS A 256 -32.71 14.82 1.99
C HIS A 256 -33.22 14.19 0.67
N VAL A 257 -32.50 14.43 -0.43
CA VAL A 257 -32.87 13.90 -1.76
C VAL A 257 -32.49 12.43 -1.90
N GLN A 258 -31.35 12.02 -1.34
CA GLN A 258 -30.83 10.66 -1.39
C GLN A 258 -30.31 10.23 0.00
N PRO A 259 -31.17 9.66 0.87
CA PRO A 259 -30.82 9.35 2.25
C PRO A 259 -29.63 8.42 2.45
N ASP A 260 -29.44 7.48 1.53
CA ASP A 260 -28.41 6.44 1.62
C ASP A 260 -27.06 6.84 1.00
N ILE A 261 -26.95 8.04 0.40
CA ILE A 261 -25.70 8.48 -0.22
C ILE A 261 -24.63 8.73 0.84
N ARG A 262 -23.38 8.32 0.56
CA ARG A 262 -22.22 8.67 1.38
C ARG A 262 -21.66 10.01 0.95
N VAL A 263 -21.48 10.93 1.90
CA VAL A 263 -20.97 12.27 1.63
C VAL A 263 -19.59 12.41 2.27
N ILE A 264 -18.58 12.68 1.46
CA ILE A 264 -17.19 12.80 1.90
C ILE A 264 -16.76 14.26 1.74
N LEU A 265 -15.93 14.76 2.65
CA LEU A 265 -15.34 16.10 2.55
C LEU A 265 -13.87 16.01 2.13
N ALA A 266 -13.46 16.78 1.12
CA ALA A 266 -12.07 16.89 0.66
C ALA A 266 -11.24 17.89 1.50
N GLY A 267 -11.17 17.68 2.80
CA GLY A 267 -10.46 18.53 3.74
C GLY A 267 -10.65 18.01 5.16
N TYR A 268 -9.92 18.60 6.12
CA TYR A 268 -10.05 18.23 7.52
C TYR A 268 -9.83 19.45 8.43
N PRO A 269 -10.83 20.33 8.58
CA PRO A 269 -10.76 21.44 9.52
C PRO A 269 -11.12 20.95 10.95
N PRO A 270 -10.13 20.76 11.85
CA PRO A 270 -10.34 19.98 13.07
C PRO A 270 -11.42 20.54 14.00
N ASP A 271 -11.54 21.87 14.07
CA ASP A 271 -12.49 22.55 14.94
C ASP A 271 -13.95 22.41 14.46
N GLU A 272 -14.15 22.10 13.18
CA GLU A 272 -15.46 22.05 12.52
C GLU A 272 -15.92 20.61 12.21
N VAL A 273 -15.03 19.61 12.37
CA VAL A 273 -15.34 18.18 12.15
C VAL A 273 -16.60 17.74 12.90
N PRO A 274 -16.78 18.04 14.21
CA PRO A 274 -17.97 17.60 14.93
C PRO A 274 -19.26 18.11 14.30
N ASP A 275 -19.29 19.38 13.89
CA ASP A 275 -20.45 20.00 13.25
C ASP A 275 -20.71 19.37 11.88
N PHE A 276 -19.66 19.15 11.08
CA PHE A 276 -19.76 18.54 9.76
C PHE A 276 -20.28 17.11 9.78
N GLU A 277 -19.90 16.32 10.79
CA GLU A 277 -20.49 14.99 11.01
C GLU A 277 -22.00 15.09 11.30
N THR A 278 -22.45 16.07 12.10
CA THR A 278 -23.89 16.29 12.33
C THR A 278 -24.66 16.75 11.08
N TYR A 279 -23.97 17.36 10.12
CA TYR A 279 -24.57 17.76 8.84
C TYR A 279 -24.72 16.58 7.86
N GLY A 280 -24.09 15.44 8.16
CA GLY A 280 -24.16 14.23 7.36
C GLY A 280 -22.90 13.92 6.54
N ILE A 281 -21.74 14.47 6.91
CA ILE A 281 -20.45 14.04 6.36
C ILE A 281 -20.05 12.70 7.00
N ASP A 282 -19.80 11.69 6.16
CA ASP A 282 -19.46 10.33 6.57
C ASP A 282 -17.93 10.10 6.69
N ALA A 283 -17.11 10.80 5.89
CA ALA A 283 -15.65 10.65 5.89
C ALA A 283 -14.92 11.92 5.41
N PHE A 284 -13.61 11.96 5.67
CA PHE A 284 -12.74 13.10 5.33
C PHE A 284 -11.50 12.61 4.56
N ILE A 285 -11.22 13.23 3.41
CA ILE A 285 -10.04 12.96 2.58
C ILE A 285 -9.08 14.14 2.69
N HIS A 286 -7.86 13.90 3.20
CA HIS A 286 -6.82 14.91 3.38
C HIS A 286 -5.41 14.30 3.30
N ALA A 287 -4.37 15.15 3.25
CA ALA A 287 -2.98 14.72 3.01
C ALA A 287 -2.39 13.76 4.05
N GLN A 288 -2.92 13.72 5.27
CA GLN A 288 -2.44 12.84 6.35
C GLN A 288 -3.34 11.62 6.58
N ALA A 289 -4.41 11.50 5.78
CA ALA A 289 -5.39 10.44 5.91
C ALA A 289 -4.77 9.08 5.55
N ASN A 290 -5.23 8.02 6.20
CA ASN A 290 -4.85 6.66 5.84
C ASN A 290 -5.60 6.25 4.56
N ILE A 291 -4.89 6.23 3.44
CA ILE A 291 -5.48 5.97 2.13
C ILE A 291 -6.08 4.58 2.01
N TYR A 292 -5.41 3.57 2.58
CA TYR A 292 -5.90 2.20 2.54
C TYR A 292 -7.18 2.06 3.36
N ALA A 293 -7.18 2.55 4.62
CA ALA A 293 -8.32 2.41 5.50
C ALA A 293 -9.57 3.12 4.97
N ILE A 294 -9.42 4.34 4.42
CA ILE A 294 -10.56 5.07 3.86
C ILE A 294 -11.08 4.39 2.59
N ASN A 295 -10.22 3.99 1.66
CA ASN A 295 -10.69 3.30 0.46
C ASN A 295 -11.33 1.94 0.77
N GLN A 296 -10.80 1.20 1.76
CA GLN A 296 -11.42 -0.03 2.26
C GLN A 296 -12.81 0.24 2.83
N GLN A 297 -12.94 1.26 3.68
CA GLN A 297 -14.24 1.66 4.26
C GLN A 297 -15.24 2.09 3.17
N LEU A 298 -14.78 2.83 2.15
CA LEU A 298 -15.61 3.21 1.01
C LEU A 298 -16.05 1.98 0.20
N GLN A 299 -15.18 1.00 0.00
CA GLN A 299 -15.53 -0.26 -0.66
C GLN A 299 -16.63 -0.99 0.10
N GLU A 300 -16.49 -1.12 1.42
CA GLU A 300 -17.49 -1.76 2.29
C GLU A 300 -18.85 -1.04 2.23
N TRP A 301 -18.86 0.29 2.29
CA TRP A 301 -20.10 1.08 2.17
C TRP A 301 -20.81 0.91 0.83
N LEU A 302 -20.04 0.70 -0.24
CA LEU A 302 -20.54 0.54 -1.60
C LEU A 302 -20.80 -0.94 -1.96
N GLY A 303 -20.71 -1.84 -0.98
CA GLY A 303 -21.03 -3.26 -1.13
C GLY A 303 -19.94 -4.09 -1.84
N VAL A 304 -18.74 -3.55 -1.99
CA VAL A 304 -17.58 -4.29 -2.48
C VAL A 304 -17.07 -5.15 -1.33
N SER A 305 -17.36 -6.44 -1.39
CA SER A 305 -16.92 -7.40 -0.36
C SER A 305 -15.44 -7.75 -0.54
N SER A 306 -14.70 -7.79 0.57
CA SER A 306 -13.32 -8.31 0.66
C SER A 306 -13.26 -9.83 0.76
#